data_AF-A0A7V6HHI2-F1
#
_entry.id   AF-A0A7V6HHI2-F1
#
_cell.length_a   1.000
_cell.length_b   1.000
_cell.length_c   1.000
_cell.angle_alpha   90.00
_cell.angle_beta   90.00
_cell.angle_gamma   90.00
#
_symmetry.space_group_name_H-M   'P 1'
#
loop_
_entity.id
_entity.type
_entity.pdbx_description
1 polymer ?
#
loop_
_entity_poly.entity_id
_entity_poly.type
_entity_poly.pdbx_seq_one_letter_code
_entity_poly.pdbx_strand_id
1 'polypeptide(L)'
;MIGHSWDLLGVSPADVARNLDAWEQVPLDGISLALRKKLPDGTSISFGTIMTDPPWQREWFTEELASLRQCSSRNLKHNFITTFWAPRKRLAWSDDEAWERFARSIGVVAWLAKESGSKGILIDPEDYPETRQYFLASSDAPFAETAALARRRGAQIMRSIAAEYPDVTLLSFWMLSLHPSYFTDSNPRAAVATVGDLWPAFLNGMLDELPPGARMIDGDEHGYRYQAARNDFYLAAWRTQNKALALVEPTNRIKYQTQVLAGFGLYLDMYTNPTNSPWYFGEVDGSRLNHMRLNVSQALDAAQEYIWIYGEKMDWITWKGTSREKNPTWEMKLPGFLETLARIRDPYRWADQWVARRRRAGTLINGVKNSACTLDKAGAGEAFRKGVLPTGWWSWQEEKKRAGVFGTDTQKGRGDTWSLCAIGVEQGCFGTSIPATPGSEFIVEAYAQGAAARTLTVYWKRAGAWDWSLPGLSFRFDAVGTDGWRRAFGLVQVPQGADELVMMLNVRQAADERAWFDAAGIYPLSK
;
A
#
# COMPACT_ATOMS: atom_id res chain seq x y z
N MET A 1 -3.97 -0.93 1.40
CA MET A 1 -3.47 -2.10 2.17
C MET A 1 -4.61 -2.70 2.97
N ILE A 2 -4.83 -4.02 2.89
CA ILE A 2 -5.90 -4.69 3.65
C ILE A 2 -5.37 -5.79 4.58
N GLY A 3 -6.14 -6.14 5.60
CA GLY A 3 -5.88 -7.30 6.47
C GLY A 3 -6.65 -8.54 6.02
N HIS A 4 -5.99 -9.70 6.09
CA HIS A 4 -6.60 -11.02 5.97
C HIS A 4 -5.94 -11.96 7.00
N SER A 5 -6.63 -12.95 7.54
CA SER A 5 -6.07 -13.80 8.61
C SER A 5 -7.06 -14.85 9.08
N TRP A 6 -6.57 -15.86 9.81
CA TRP A 6 -7.42 -16.87 10.43
C TRP A 6 -8.40 -16.31 11.47
N ASP A 7 -8.08 -15.20 12.15
CA ASP A 7 -9.02 -14.55 13.07
C ASP A 7 -10.18 -13.88 12.32
N LEU A 8 -9.90 -13.17 11.23
CA LEU A 8 -10.90 -12.58 10.32
C LEU A 8 -11.76 -13.64 9.66
N LEU A 9 -11.15 -14.74 9.24
CA LEU A 9 -11.90 -15.91 8.81
C LEU A 9 -12.64 -16.56 9.97
N GLY A 10 -12.24 -16.41 11.24
CA GLY A 10 -12.86 -17.06 12.40
C GLY A 10 -14.09 -16.34 12.97
N VAL A 11 -14.39 -15.12 12.52
CA VAL A 11 -15.48 -14.28 13.03
C VAL A 11 -16.51 -13.96 11.96
N SER A 12 -17.66 -13.42 12.36
CA SER A 12 -18.72 -12.94 11.46
C SER A 12 -18.62 -11.43 11.19
N PRO A 13 -19.26 -10.89 10.14
CA PRO A 13 -19.36 -9.44 9.95
C PRO A 13 -20.02 -8.72 11.12
N ALA A 14 -20.92 -9.38 11.86
CA ALA A 14 -21.53 -8.80 13.06
C ALA A 14 -20.50 -8.62 14.19
N ASP A 15 -19.53 -9.53 14.32
CA ASP A 15 -18.44 -9.38 15.28
C ASP A 15 -17.49 -8.25 14.91
N VAL A 16 -17.20 -8.07 13.61
CA VAL A 16 -16.46 -6.91 13.08
C VAL A 16 -17.19 -5.62 13.41
N ALA A 17 -18.49 -5.54 13.11
CA ALA A 17 -19.32 -4.37 13.36
C ALA A 17 -19.37 -4.00 14.86
N ARG A 18 -19.40 -4.99 15.76
CA ARG A 18 -19.33 -4.80 17.22
C ARG A 18 -18.01 -4.18 17.68
N ASN A 19 -16.92 -4.39 16.93
CA ASN A 19 -15.55 -4.02 17.30
C ASN A 19 -14.96 -2.89 16.45
N LEU A 20 -15.80 -2.06 15.81
CA LEU A 20 -15.33 -0.99 14.91
C LEU A 20 -14.38 0.02 15.56
N ASP A 21 -14.57 0.35 16.84
CA ASP A 21 -13.69 1.29 17.55
C ASP A 21 -12.25 0.75 17.67
N ALA A 22 -12.09 -0.57 17.80
CA ALA A 22 -10.77 -1.20 17.79
C ALA A 22 -10.16 -1.18 16.39
N TRP A 23 -10.96 -1.43 15.36
CA TRP A 23 -10.54 -1.36 13.96
C TRP A 23 -10.13 0.04 13.50
N GLU A 24 -10.65 1.09 14.13
CA GLU A 24 -10.21 2.48 13.88
C GLU A 24 -8.74 2.72 14.25
N GLN A 25 -8.21 1.95 15.20
CA GLN A 25 -6.82 2.04 15.63
C GLN A 25 -5.86 1.21 14.77
N VAL A 26 -6.40 0.33 13.92
CA VAL A 26 -5.59 -0.50 13.04
C VAL A 26 -5.33 0.27 11.73
N PRO A 27 -4.08 0.49 11.33
CA PRO A 27 -3.73 1.27 10.14
C PRO A 27 -3.91 0.44 8.85
N LEU A 28 -5.14 0.01 8.58
CA LEU A 28 -5.56 -0.65 7.35
C LEU A 28 -6.63 0.18 6.64
N ASP A 29 -6.75 -0.01 5.33
CA ASP A 29 -7.79 0.60 4.51
C ASP A 29 -9.04 -0.28 4.42
N GLY A 30 -8.93 -1.54 4.80
CA GLY A 30 -10.01 -2.52 4.74
C GLY A 30 -9.55 -3.91 5.20
N ILE A 31 -10.49 -4.86 5.22
CA ILE A 31 -10.26 -6.24 5.64
C ILE A 31 -11.05 -7.23 4.79
N SER A 32 -10.66 -8.50 4.85
CA SER A 32 -11.49 -9.59 4.37
C SER A 32 -12.65 -9.86 5.33
N LEU A 33 -13.85 -10.11 4.80
CA LEU A 33 -15.05 -10.44 5.56
C LEU A 33 -15.58 -11.83 5.16
N ALA A 34 -15.80 -12.70 6.14
CA ALA A 34 -16.20 -14.09 5.92
C ALA A 34 -17.68 -14.31 6.26
N LEU A 35 -18.47 -14.81 5.30
CA LEU A 35 -19.87 -15.14 5.53
C LEU A 35 -20.04 -16.59 5.99
N ARG A 36 -20.81 -16.79 7.06
CA ARG A 36 -21.29 -18.10 7.53
C ARG A 36 -22.72 -17.96 7.99
N LYS A 37 -23.57 -18.90 7.60
CA LYS A 37 -24.97 -18.90 7.99
C LYS A 37 -25.49 -20.32 8.18
N LYS A 38 -26.38 -20.48 9.16
CA LYS A 38 -27.24 -21.66 9.26
C LYS A 38 -28.63 -21.28 8.75
N LEU A 39 -29.11 -22.00 7.76
CA LEU A 39 -30.41 -21.81 7.13
C LEU A 39 -31.54 -22.38 8.01
N PRO A 40 -32.82 -21.99 7.77
CA PRO A 40 -33.95 -22.44 8.58
C PRO A 40 -34.14 -23.96 8.63
N ASP A 41 -33.73 -24.67 7.58
CA ASP A 41 -33.77 -26.14 7.48
C ASP A 41 -32.60 -26.82 8.22
N GLY A 42 -31.69 -26.03 8.81
CA GLY A 42 -30.50 -26.52 9.51
C GLY A 42 -29.25 -26.64 8.64
N THR A 43 -29.35 -26.40 7.33
CA THR A 43 -28.22 -26.44 6.40
C THR A 43 -27.22 -25.33 6.70
N SER A 44 -25.92 -25.64 6.73
CA SER A 44 -24.86 -24.65 6.91
C SER A 44 -24.27 -24.22 5.57
N ILE A 45 -24.27 -22.92 5.30
CA ILE A 45 -23.59 -22.31 4.15
C ILE A 45 -22.48 -21.37 4.62
N SER A 46 -21.43 -21.23 3.82
CA SER A 46 -20.31 -20.35 4.13
C SER A 46 -19.54 -19.94 2.87
N PHE A 47 -18.61 -19.01 3.00
CA PHE A 47 -17.62 -18.70 1.95
C PHE A 47 -16.91 -19.94 1.37
N GLY A 48 -16.81 -21.03 2.15
CA GLY A 48 -16.24 -22.33 1.76
C GLY A 48 -17.18 -23.27 0.99
N THR A 49 -18.45 -22.90 0.81
CA THR A 49 -19.47 -23.73 0.15
C THR A 49 -20.21 -22.96 -0.95
N ILE A 50 -19.63 -21.87 -1.45
CA ILE A 50 -20.27 -20.98 -2.43
C ILE A 50 -20.54 -21.67 -3.77
N MET A 51 -19.72 -22.68 -4.11
CA MET A 51 -19.80 -23.44 -5.36
C MET A 51 -20.72 -24.67 -5.28
N THR A 52 -21.34 -24.93 -4.13
CA THR A 52 -22.10 -26.17 -3.88
C THR A 52 -23.53 -25.85 -3.44
N ASP A 53 -24.35 -26.90 -3.31
CA ASP A 53 -25.72 -26.76 -2.83
C ASP A 53 -25.81 -26.27 -1.37
N PRO A 54 -26.89 -25.56 -1.02
CA PRO A 54 -27.91 -25.01 -1.93
C PRO A 54 -27.44 -23.71 -2.62
N PRO A 55 -27.98 -23.34 -3.79
CA PRO A 55 -27.72 -22.03 -4.39
C PRO A 55 -28.19 -20.91 -3.44
N TRP A 56 -27.38 -19.87 -3.28
CA TRP A 56 -27.69 -18.81 -2.32
C TRP A 56 -28.84 -17.93 -2.79
N GLN A 57 -29.64 -17.47 -1.83
CA GLN A 57 -30.79 -16.59 -2.05
C GLN A 57 -30.61 -15.30 -1.26
N ARG A 58 -31.00 -14.15 -1.84
CA ARG A 58 -30.76 -12.82 -1.23
C ARG A 58 -31.47 -12.67 0.11
N GLU A 59 -32.67 -13.25 0.21
CA GLU A 59 -33.57 -13.20 1.35
C GLU A 59 -32.90 -13.73 2.62
N TRP A 60 -31.93 -14.64 2.48
CA TRP A 60 -31.18 -15.19 3.60
C TRP A 60 -30.22 -14.18 4.24
N PHE A 61 -29.84 -13.10 3.56
CA PHE A 61 -28.71 -12.24 3.98
C PHE A 61 -29.11 -10.85 4.46
N THR A 62 -30.37 -10.65 4.89
CA THR A 62 -30.84 -9.33 5.37
C THR A 62 -30.02 -8.81 6.55
N GLU A 63 -29.72 -9.66 7.54
CA GLU A 63 -28.94 -9.31 8.74
C GLU A 63 -27.46 -9.13 8.42
N GLU A 64 -26.90 -10.02 7.59
CA GLU A 64 -25.52 -9.94 7.14
C GLU A 64 -25.27 -8.66 6.34
N LEU A 65 -26.19 -8.26 5.45
CA LEU A 65 -26.10 -7.01 4.71
C LEU A 65 -26.04 -5.79 5.65
N ALA A 66 -26.85 -5.77 6.71
CA ALA A 66 -26.80 -4.69 7.69
C ALA A 66 -25.45 -4.61 8.41
N SER A 67 -24.89 -5.77 8.78
CA SER A 67 -23.56 -5.84 9.42
C SER A 67 -22.44 -5.46 8.46
N LEU A 68 -22.50 -5.90 7.20
CA LEU A 68 -21.54 -5.51 6.16
C LEU A 68 -21.56 -3.99 5.90
N ARG A 69 -22.75 -3.35 5.89
CA ARG A 69 -22.87 -1.88 5.81
C ARG A 69 -22.20 -1.17 6.98
N GLN A 70 -22.33 -1.71 8.20
CA GLN A 70 -21.65 -1.18 9.37
C GLN A 70 -20.12 -1.32 9.24
N CYS A 71 -19.63 -2.48 8.79
CA CYS A 71 -18.20 -2.72 8.55
C CYS A 71 -17.58 -1.67 7.61
N SER A 72 -18.32 -1.24 6.59
CA SER A 72 -17.86 -0.28 5.57
C SER A 72 -18.17 1.19 5.92
N SER A 73 -18.81 1.46 7.06
CA SER A 73 -19.28 2.81 7.42
C SER A 73 -18.15 3.78 7.81
N ARG A 74 -17.02 3.28 8.31
CA ARG A 74 -15.93 4.09 8.88
C ARG A 74 -14.63 4.02 8.07
N ASN A 75 -13.48 3.80 8.69
CA ASN A 75 -12.15 3.80 8.04
C ASN A 75 -11.89 2.61 7.11
N LEU A 76 -12.56 1.48 7.32
CA LEU A 76 -12.44 0.27 6.51
C LEU A 76 -13.25 0.38 5.21
N LYS A 77 -12.76 1.17 4.24
CA LYS A 77 -13.43 1.41 2.95
C LYS A 77 -13.13 0.37 1.88
N HIS A 78 -12.07 -0.43 2.05
CA HIS A 78 -11.61 -1.44 1.10
C HIS A 78 -11.87 -2.86 1.60
N ASN A 79 -13.10 -3.14 2.03
CA ASN A 79 -13.49 -4.47 2.48
C ASN A 79 -13.77 -5.40 1.31
N PHE A 80 -13.41 -6.67 1.45
CA PHE A 80 -13.68 -7.71 0.44
C PHE A 80 -14.40 -8.90 1.07
N ILE A 81 -15.50 -9.34 0.45
CA ILE A 81 -16.21 -10.55 0.89
C ILE A 81 -15.43 -11.76 0.38
N THR A 82 -14.99 -12.62 1.29
CA THR A 82 -14.16 -13.80 0.97
C THR A 82 -15.01 -14.92 0.38
N THR A 83 -14.48 -15.60 -0.61
CA THR A 83 -15.06 -16.78 -1.25
C THR A 83 -13.96 -17.79 -1.59
N PHE A 84 -14.18 -19.06 -1.25
CA PHE A 84 -13.27 -20.14 -1.64
C PHE A 84 -13.80 -20.79 -2.91
N TRP A 85 -12.93 -20.87 -3.90
CA TRP A 85 -13.26 -21.36 -5.24
C TRP A 85 -12.77 -22.80 -5.45
N ALA A 86 -12.76 -23.58 -4.37
CA ALA A 86 -12.50 -25.01 -4.36
C ALA A 86 -13.73 -25.76 -3.82
N PRO A 87 -14.56 -26.35 -4.69
CA PRO A 87 -15.77 -27.01 -4.25
C PRO A 87 -15.41 -28.29 -3.50
N ARG A 88 -16.19 -28.68 -2.47
CA ARG A 88 -15.95 -29.96 -1.76
C ARG A 88 -16.12 -31.20 -2.63
N LYS A 89 -16.90 -31.08 -3.70
CA LYS A 89 -17.06 -32.08 -4.73
C LYS A 89 -16.81 -31.41 -6.06
N ARG A 90 -15.92 -31.99 -6.87
CA ARG A 90 -15.60 -31.48 -8.20
C ARG A 90 -16.87 -31.34 -9.04
N LEU A 91 -17.07 -30.15 -9.62
CA LEU A 91 -18.08 -29.87 -10.61
C LEU A 91 -17.57 -30.32 -11.99
N ALA A 92 -18.33 -31.15 -12.68
CA ALA A 92 -18.00 -31.52 -14.05
C ALA A 92 -18.12 -30.27 -14.95
N TRP A 93 -17.19 -30.08 -15.88
CA TRP A 93 -17.18 -28.89 -16.75
C TRP A 93 -18.41 -28.80 -17.66
N SER A 94 -19.01 -29.95 -18.00
CA SER A 94 -20.22 -30.10 -18.80
C SER A 94 -21.53 -30.03 -18.01
N ASP A 95 -21.48 -29.98 -16.67
CA ASP A 95 -22.69 -29.95 -15.83
C ASP A 95 -23.24 -28.52 -15.72
N ASP A 96 -24.16 -28.16 -16.61
CA ASP A 96 -24.75 -26.82 -16.67
C ASP A 96 -25.47 -26.43 -15.37
N GLU A 97 -26.14 -27.37 -14.71
CA GLU A 97 -26.86 -27.09 -13.48
C GLU A 97 -25.90 -26.77 -12.33
N ALA A 98 -24.79 -27.51 -12.20
CA ALA A 98 -23.78 -27.24 -11.19
C ALA A 98 -23.15 -25.85 -11.32
N TRP A 99 -22.79 -25.47 -12.54
CA TRP A 99 -22.20 -24.15 -12.78
C TRP A 99 -23.22 -23.01 -12.65
N GLU A 100 -24.48 -23.26 -13.01
CA GLU A 100 -25.57 -22.32 -12.76
C GLU A 100 -25.81 -22.09 -11.26
N ARG A 101 -25.68 -23.13 -10.42
CA ARG A 101 -25.73 -22.97 -8.96
C ARG A 101 -24.63 -22.07 -8.44
N PHE A 102 -23.39 -22.28 -8.87
CA PHE A 102 -22.28 -21.41 -8.47
C PHE A 102 -22.50 -19.97 -8.98
N ALA A 103 -22.92 -19.79 -10.23
CA ALA A 103 -23.25 -18.48 -10.79
C ALA A 103 -24.28 -17.73 -9.92
N ARG A 104 -25.39 -18.37 -9.55
CA ARG A 104 -26.39 -17.74 -8.67
C ARG A 104 -25.79 -17.34 -7.31
N SER A 105 -25.03 -18.24 -6.68
CA SER A 105 -24.43 -17.98 -5.38
C SER A 105 -23.45 -16.81 -5.41
N ILE A 106 -22.56 -16.75 -6.40
CA ILE A 106 -21.59 -15.66 -6.52
C ILE A 106 -22.26 -14.34 -6.92
N GLY A 107 -23.36 -14.38 -7.68
CA GLY A 107 -24.22 -13.22 -7.94
C GLY A 107 -24.76 -12.62 -6.63
N VAL A 108 -25.25 -13.45 -5.69
CA VAL A 108 -25.67 -12.96 -4.37
C VAL A 108 -24.51 -12.32 -3.60
N VAL A 109 -23.29 -12.86 -3.68
CA VAL A 109 -22.12 -12.23 -3.05
C VAL A 109 -21.76 -10.90 -3.71
N ALA A 110 -21.85 -10.80 -5.04
CA ALA A 110 -21.61 -9.55 -5.75
C ALA A 110 -22.65 -8.47 -5.38
N TRP A 111 -23.92 -8.86 -5.28
CA TRP A 111 -24.99 -8.01 -4.75
C TRP A 111 -24.71 -7.54 -3.31
N LEU A 112 -24.31 -8.46 -2.41
CA LEU A 112 -23.93 -8.10 -1.04
C LEU A 112 -22.76 -7.12 -1.00
N ALA A 113 -21.74 -7.35 -1.81
CA ALA A 113 -20.56 -6.48 -1.87
C ALA A 113 -20.97 -5.06 -2.27
N LYS A 114 -21.76 -4.92 -3.34
CA LYS A 114 -22.27 -3.62 -3.82
C LYS A 114 -23.15 -2.93 -2.78
N GLU A 115 -24.19 -3.61 -2.29
CA GLU A 115 -25.20 -3.00 -1.40
C GLU A 115 -24.67 -2.67 -0.01
N SER A 116 -23.56 -3.31 0.40
CA SER A 116 -22.86 -3.01 1.65
C SER A 116 -21.84 -1.89 1.54
N GLY A 117 -21.48 -1.47 0.32
CA GLY A 117 -20.35 -0.57 0.08
C GLY A 117 -18.99 -1.25 0.29
N SER A 118 -18.93 -2.58 0.29
CA SER A 118 -17.66 -3.31 0.21
C SER A 118 -17.04 -3.10 -1.17
N LYS A 119 -15.71 -3.07 -1.25
CA LYS A 119 -14.99 -2.81 -2.50
C LYS A 119 -15.11 -3.94 -3.52
N GLY A 120 -15.32 -5.17 -3.04
CA GLY A 120 -15.64 -6.29 -3.91
C GLY A 120 -15.48 -7.65 -3.25
N ILE A 121 -14.93 -8.60 -3.99
CA ILE A 121 -14.86 -10.02 -3.63
C ILE A 121 -13.40 -10.45 -3.54
N LEU A 122 -13.05 -11.17 -2.49
CA LEU A 122 -11.78 -11.87 -2.36
C LEU A 122 -11.97 -13.33 -2.79
N ILE A 123 -11.16 -13.78 -3.73
CA ILE A 123 -11.18 -15.11 -4.32
C ILE A 123 -9.95 -15.88 -3.85
N ASP A 124 -10.21 -16.93 -3.09
CA ASP A 124 -9.20 -17.92 -2.73
C ASP A 124 -9.38 -19.16 -3.64
N PRO A 125 -8.49 -19.37 -4.63
CA PRO A 125 -8.58 -20.51 -5.53
C PRO A 125 -7.88 -21.78 -4.99
N GLU A 126 -7.36 -21.77 -3.77
CA GLU A 126 -6.61 -22.91 -3.22
C GLU A 126 -7.49 -24.15 -3.04
N ASP A 127 -7.02 -25.28 -3.55
CA ASP A 127 -7.75 -26.55 -3.57
C ASP A 127 -7.61 -27.32 -2.25
N TYR A 128 -8.00 -26.69 -1.13
CA TYR A 128 -8.02 -27.31 0.20
C TYR A 128 -8.72 -28.69 0.25
N PRO A 129 -9.82 -28.94 -0.48
CA PRO A 129 -10.47 -30.25 -0.49
C PRO A 129 -9.86 -31.24 -1.50
N GLU A 130 -8.78 -30.88 -2.19
CA GLU A 130 -8.04 -31.70 -3.16
C GLU A 130 -8.90 -32.25 -4.31
N THR A 131 -9.88 -31.46 -4.76
CA THR A 131 -10.82 -31.87 -5.83
C THR A 131 -10.27 -31.75 -7.23
N ARG A 132 -9.15 -31.03 -7.37
CA ARG A 132 -8.51 -30.69 -8.64
C ARG A 132 -9.47 -30.05 -9.62
N GLN A 133 -10.34 -29.15 -9.13
CA GLN A 133 -11.39 -28.50 -9.93
C GLN A 133 -10.84 -27.84 -11.19
N TYR A 134 -9.71 -27.15 -11.08
CA TYR A 134 -9.07 -26.44 -12.19
C TYR A 134 -7.97 -27.23 -12.88
N PHE A 135 -7.90 -28.54 -12.67
CA PHE A 135 -7.02 -29.42 -13.43
C PHE A 135 -7.82 -30.48 -14.18
N LEU A 136 -7.28 -30.92 -15.31
CA LEU A 136 -7.83 -31.98 -16.12
C LEU A 136 -7.88 -33.28 -15.32
N ALA A 137 -9.08 -33.85 -15.18
CA ALA A 137 -9.27 -35.15 -14.59
C ALA A 137 -9.24 -36.25 -15.68
N SER A 138 -8.97 -37.49 -15.29
CA SER A 138 -8.97 -38.63 -16.22
C SER A 138 -10.36 -38.91 -16.84
N SER A 139 -11.42 -38.43 -16.21
CA SER A 139 -12.81 -38.52 -16.69
C SER A 139 -13.22 -37.39 -17.63
N ASP A 140 -12.39 -36.34 -17.76
CA ASP A 140 -12.71 -35.19 -18.62
C ASP A 140 -12.41 -35.50 -20.10
N ALA A 141 -13.02 -34.73 -21.00
CA ALA A 141 -12.67 -34.72 -22.41
C ALA A 141 -11.22 -34.23 -22.61
N PRO A 142 -10.61 -34.42 -23.80
CA PRO A 142 -9.25 -33.93 -24.07
C PRO A 142 -9.06 -32.46 -23.71
N PHE A 143 -7.83 -32.09 -23.34
CA PHE A 143 -7.50 -30.78 -22.77
C PHE A 143 -8.13 -29.59 -23.52
N ALA A 144 -8.02 -29.57 -24.86
CA ALA A 144 -8.54 -28.46 -25.66
C ALA A 144 -10.07 -28.29 -25.53
N GLU A 145 -10.82 -29.38 -25.47
CA GLU A 145 -12.28 -29.36 -25.31
C GLU A 145 -12.64 -28.93 -23.89
N THR A 146 -11.97 -29.49 -22.88
CA THR A 146 -12.22 -29.15 -21.48
C THR A 146 -11.81 -27.72 -21.14
N ALA A 147 -10.73 -27.20 -21.74
CA ALA A 147 -10.32 -25.81 -21.62
C ALA A 147 -11.35 -24.86 -22.25
N ALA A 148 -11.95 -25.23 -23.39
CA ALA A 148 -13.05 -24.46 -23.97
C ALA A 148 -14.27 -24.42 -23.03
N LEU A 149 -14.60 -25.54 -22.37
CA LEU A 149 -15.62 -25.57 -21.32
C LEU A 149 -15.26 -24.65 -20.15
N ALA A 150 -14.02 -24.72 -19.66
CA ALA A 150 -13.55 -23.89 -18.55
C ALA A 150 -13.66 -22.39 -18.87
N ARG A 151 -13.29 -21.98 -20.08
CA ARG A 151 -13.51 -20.61 -20.58
C ARG A 151 -14.98 -20.22 -20.57
N ARG A 152 -15.88 -21.10 -21.05
CA ARG A 152 -17.34 -20.83 -20.98
C ARG A 152 -17.83 -20.65 -19.54
N ARG A 153 -17.30 -21.41 -18.58
CA ARG A 153 -17.66 -21.29 -17.16
C ARG A 153 -17.13 -20.02 -16.52
N GLY A 154 -15.88 -19.64 -16.79
CA GLY A 154 -15.35 -18.34 -16.36
C GLY A 154 -16.20 -17.17 -16.85
N ALA A 155 -16.65 -17.22 -18.11
CA ALA A 155 -17.55 -16.24 -18.69
C ALA A 155 -18.92 -16.22 -17.99
N GLN A 156 -19.49 -17.39 -17.70
CA GLN A 156 -20.76 -17.52 -16.95
C GLN A 156 -20.67 -16.89 -15.56
N ILE A 157 -19.60 -17.16 -14.82
CA ILE A 157 -19.36 -16.62 -13.47
C ILE A 157 -19.19 -15.11 -13.51
N MET A 158 -18.36 -14.59 -14.43
CA MET A 158 -18.15 -13.14 -14.54
C MET A 158 -19.42 -12.39 -14.96
N ARG A 159 -20.24 -12.93 -15.87
CA ARG A 159 -21.55 -12.34 -16.22
C ARG A 159 -22.45 -12.21 -15.00
N SER A 160 -22.51 -13.24 -14.16
CA SER A 160 -23.35 -13.20 -12.97
C SER A 160 -22.87 -12.14 -11.96
N ILE A 161 -21.56 -12.03 -11.76
CA ILE A 161 -20.97 -10.97 -10.92
C ILE A 161 -21.27 -9.58 -11.51
N ALA A 162 -21.00 -9.38 -12.80
CA ALA A 162 -21.11 -8.09 -13.48
C ALA A 162 -22.56 -7.58 -13.56
N ALA A 163 -23.54 -8.49 -13.65
CA ALA A 163 -24.96 -8.14 -13.62
C ALA A 163 -25.35 -7.43 -12.32
N GLU A 164 -24.73 -7.80 -11.20
CA GLU A 164 -25.01 -7.21 -9.89
C GLU A 164 -24.09 -6.02 -9.61
N TYR A 165 -22.79 -6.18 -9.85
CA TYR A 165 -21.75 -5.22 -9.52
C TYR A 165 -20.80 -4.98 -10.71
N PRO A 166 -21.18 -4.09 -11.66
CA PRO A 166 -20.39 -3.86 -12.88
C PRO A 166 -19.03 -3.18 -12.63
N ASP A 167 -18.87 -2.49 -11.49
CA ASP A 167 -17.61 -1.80 -11.11
C ASP A 167 -16.85 -2.57 -10.00
N VAL A 168 -17.10 -3.88 -9.88
CA VAL A 168 -16.51 -4.72 -8.82
C VAL A 168 -14.98 -4.77 -8.91
N THR A 169 -14.33 -4.85 -7.75
CA THR A 169 -12.93 -5.27 -7.66
C THR A 169 -12.84 -6.73 -7.20
N LEU A 170 -12.28 -7.59 -8.03
CA LEU A 170 -12.01 -8.99 -7.70
C LEU A 170 -10.56 -9.13 -7.27
N LEU A 171 -10.31 -9.21 -5.98
CA LEU A 171 -8.99 -9.54 -5.45
C LEU A 171 -8.85 -11.05 -5.39
N SER A 172 -7.78 -11.64 -5.93
CA SER A 172 -7.53 -13.07 -5.77
C SER A 172 -6.15 -13.33 -5.20
N PHE A 173 -6.02 -14.34 -4.33
CA PHE A 173 -4.71 -14.81 -3.84
C PHE A 173 -3.82 -15.35 -4.95
N TRP A 174 -4.41 -15.73 -6.08
CA TRP A 174 -3.69 -16.14 -7.26
C TRP A 174 -4.56 -15.97 -8.50
N MET A 175 -4.02 -15.36 -9.56
CA MET A 175 -4.56 -15.53 -10.89
C MET A 175 -3.57 -16.25 -11.79
N LEU A 176 -2.94 -15.56 -12.75
CA LEU A 176 -1.94 -16.17 -13.62
C LEU A 176 -0.60 -16.31 -12.89
N SER A 177 -0.37 -15.55 -11.81
CA SER A 177 0.81 -15.67 -10.94
C SER A 177 0.90 -17.00 -10.18
N LEU A 178 -0.19 -17.79 -10.11
CA LEU A 178 -0.23 -19.09 -9.41
C LEU A 178 0.96 -20.00 -9.78
N HIS A 179 1.28 -20.04 -11.07
CA HIS A 179 2.32 -20.90 -11.64
C HIS A 179 3.36 -20.06 -12.39
N PRO A 180 4.31 -19.41 -11.68
CA PRO A 180 5.28 -18.52 -12.29
C PRO A 180 6.26 -19.25 -13.21
N SER A 181 6.38 -20.58 -13.09
CA SER A 181 7.20 -21.41 -13.98
C SER A 181 6.74 -21.32 -15.44
N TYR A 182 5.44 -21.15 -15.71
CA TYR A 182 4.94 -20.96 -17.07
C TYR A 182 5.56 -19.74 -17.76
N PHE A 183 5.89 -18.68 -17.00
CA PHE A 183 6.49 -17.47 -17.55
C PHE A 183 7.96 -17.64 -17.97
N THR A 184 8.58 -18.75 -17.53
CA THR A 184 9.95 -19.11 -17.87
C THR A 184 10.04 -20.18 -18.96
N ASP A 185 8.90 -20.78 -19.35
CA ASP A 185 8.86 -21.77 -20.43
C ASP A 185 8.95 -21.09 -21.81
N SER A 186 9.62 -21.74 -22.76
CA SER A 186 9.69 -21.31 -24.16
C SER A 186 8.34 -21.36 -24.88
N ASN A 187 7.41 -22.20 -24.42
CA ASN A 187 6.04 -22.34 -24.89
C ASN A 187 5.06 -22.48 -23.70
N PRO A 188 4.68 -21.35 -23.06
CA PRO A 188 3.83 -21.35 -21.85
C PRO A 188 2.49 -22.06 -22.04
N ARG A 189 1.89 -21.97 -23.23
CA ARG A 189 0.60 -22.62 -23.54
C ARG A 189 0.72 -24.15 -23.62
N ALA A 190 1.81 -24.65 -24.18
CA ALA A 190 2.08 -26.08 -24.19
C ALA A 190 2.39 -26.61 -22.79
N ALA A 191 3.10 -25.84 -21.95
CA ALA A 191 3.35 -26.19 -20.55
C ALA A 191 2.04 -26.34 -19.77
N VAL A 192 1.13 -25.37 -19.88
CA VAL A 192 -0.23 -25.42 -19.29
C VAL A 192 -0.99 -26.68 -19.73
N ALA A 193 -1.00 -26.96 -21.04
CA ALA A 193 -1.69 -28.13 -21.58
C ALA A 193 -1.09 -29.46 -21.09
N THR A 194 0.24 -29.52 -20.94
CA THR A 194 0.97 -30.72 -20.50
C THR A 194 0.62 -31.11 -19.08
N VAL A 195 0.46 -30.14 -18.18
CA VAL A 195 0.07 -30.40 -16.78
C VAL A 195 -1.45 -30.42 -16.59
N GLY A 196 -2.21 -30.16 -17.66
CA GLY A 196 -3.67 -30.17 -17.65
C GLY A 196 -4.27 -29.02 -16.85
N ASP A 197 -3.62 -27.86 -16.77
CA ASP A 197 -4.11 -26.72 -16.00
C ASP A 197 -5.20 -25.95 -16.77
N LEU A 198 -6.39 -25.86 -16.18
CA LEU A 198 -7.58 -25.24 -16.75
C LEU A 198 -7.84 -23.84 -16.18
N TRP A 199 -7.08 -23.41 -15.17
CA TRP A 199 -7.23 -22.09 -14.54
C TRP A 199 -7.00 -20.93 -15.53
N PRO A 200 -5.96 -20.94 -16.40
CA PRO A 200 -5.80 -19.90 -17.41
C PRO A 200 -6.98 -19.81 -18.39
N ALA A 201 -7.59 -20.94 -18.76
CA ALA A 201 -8.74 -20.95 -19.65
C ALA A 201 -9.98 -20.37 -18.96
N PHE A 202 -10.21 -20.73 -17.69
CA PHE A 202 -11.26 -20.15 -16.86
C PHE A 202 -11.11 -18.63 -16.72
N LEU A 203 -9.91 -18.14 -16.40
CA LEU A 203 -9.61 -16.72 -16.29
C LEU A 203 -9.81 -15.96 -17.62
N ASN A 204 -9.44 -16.55 -18.75
CA ASN A 204 -9.77 -15.96 -20.06
C ASN A 204 -11.27 -15.84 -20.28
N GLY A 205 -12.05 -16.80 -19.77
CA GLY A 205 -13.51 -16.72 -19.74
C GLY A 205 -14.02 -15.52 -18.95
N MET A 206 -13.47 -15.31 -17.74
CA MET A 206 -13.80 -14.12 -16.96
C MET A 206 -13.44 -12.84 -17.71
N LEU A 207 -12.26 -12.81 -18.35
CA LEU A 207 -11.84 -11.66 -19.16
C LEU A 207 -12.76 -11.41 -20.36
N ASP A 208 -13.34 -12.43 -20.99
CA ASP A 208 -14.29 -12.23 -22.10
C ASP A 208 -15.45 -11.31 -21.66
N GLU A 209 -15.94 -11.50 -20.43
CA GLU A 209 -17.14 -10.88 -19.88
C GLU A 209 -16.85 -9.81 -18.80
N LEU A 210 -15.58 -9.50 -18.55
CA LEU A 210 -15.20 -8.47 -17.60
C LEU A 210 -15.64 -7.09 -18.13
N PRO A 211 -16.53 -6.37 -17.41
CA PRO A 211 -17.04 -5.06 -17.84
C PRO A 211 -15.98 -3.97 -17.66
N PRO A 212 -16.06 -2.83 -18.39
CA PRO A 212 -15.01 -1.79 -18.36
C PRO A 212 -14.72 -1.18 -16.98
N GLY A 213 -15.72 -1.16 -16.08
CA GLY A 213 -15.58 -0.61 -14.73
C GLY A 213 -14.97 -1.57 -13.71
N ALA A 214 -14.97 -2.88 -13.99
CA ALA A 214 -14.45 -3.89 -13.07
C ALA A 214 -12.92 -3.98 -13.13
N ARG A 215 -12.33 -4.49 -12.06
CA ARG A 215 -10.90 -4.78 -11.95
C ARG A 215 -10.68 -6.16 -11.39
N MET A 216 -9.61 -6.82 -11.82
CA MET A 216 -9.11 -8.04 -11.19
C MET A 216 -7.71 -7.78 -10.65
N ILE A 217 -7.41 -8.28 -9.47
CA ILE A 217 -6.10 -8.13 -8.85
C ILE A 217 -5.50 -9.53 -8.76
N ASP A 218 -4.44 -9.74 -9.52
CA ASP A 218 -3.59 -10.92 -9.42
C ASP A 218 -2.66 -10.72 -8.22
N GLY A 219 -3.17 -11.11 -7.06
CA GLY A 219 -2.47 -10.96 -5.80
C GLY A 219 -1.43 -12.04 -5.65
N ASP A 220 -0.20 -11.86 -6.11
CA ASP A 220 0.84 -12.90 -6.06
C ASP A 220 1.21 -13.26 -4.60
N GLU A 221 0.72 -14.39 -4.11
CA GLU A 221 0.97 -14.89 -2.75
C GLU A 221 2.38 -15.54 -2.61
N HIS A 222 3.15 -15.71 -3.70
CA HIS A 222 4.57 -16.09 -3.60
C HIS A 222 5.33 -14.94 -2.93
N GLY A 223 4.71 -13.75 -2.92
CA GLY A 223 4.99 -12.59 -2.08
C GLY A 223 5.35 -12.90 -0.62
N TYR A 224 4.83 -13.99 -0.04
CA TYR A 224 5.21 -14.43 1.30
C TYR A 224 6.71 -14.61 1.46
N ARG A 225 7.42 -15.09 0.43
CA ARG A 225 8.88 -15.33 0.48
C ARG A 225 9.70 -14.28 -0.25
N TYR A 226 9.05 -13.26 -0.82
CA TYR A 226 9.73 -12.18 -1.52
C TYR A 226 10.50 -11.30 -0.54
N GLN A 227 11.67 -10.84 -0.98
CA GLN A 227 12.54 -9.97 -0.20
C GLN A 227 12.79 -8.68 -0.98
N ALA A 228 12.54 -7.55 -0.32
CA ALA A 228 12.79 -6.24 -0.90
C ALA A 228 14.25 -6.07 -1.34
N ALA A 229 15.20 -6.65 -0.59
CA ALA A 229 16.63 -6.63 -0.90
C ALA A 229 16.98 -7.27 -2.26
N ARG A 230 16.10 -8.12 -2.81
CA ARG A 230 16.28 -8.78 -4.12
C ARG A 230 15.40 -8.19 -5.22
N ASN A 231 14.60 -7.16 -4.92
CA ASN A 231 13.61 -6.57 -5.83
C ASN A 231 12.56 -7.58 -6.33
N ASP A 232 12.24 -8.59 -5.50
CA ASP A 232 11.35 -9.68 -5.89
C ASP A 232 9.94 -9.16 -6.27
N PHE A 233 9.42 -8.17 -5.51
CA PHE A 233 8.09 -7.59 -5.77
C PHE A 233 8.02 -6.86 -7.12
N TYR A 234 9.04 -6.05 -7.46
CA TYR A 234 9.09 -5.38 -8.77
C TYR A 234 9.19 -6.38 -9.93
N LEU A 235 10.01 -7.42 -9.76
CA LEU A 235 10.15 -8.46 -10.78
C LEU A 235 8.85 -9.25 -10.98
N ALA A 236 8.13 -9.55 -9.90
CA ALA A 236 6.84 -10.22 -9.94
C ALA A 236 5.77 -9.36 -10.62
N ALA A 237 5.63 -8.07 -10.25
CA ALA A 237 4.72 -7.15 -10.92
C ALA A 237 5.02 -7.07 -12.44
N TRP A 238 6.30 -6.98 -12.81
CA TRP A 238 6.70 -6.98 -14.22
C TRP A 238 6.33 -8.29 -14.94
N ARG A 239 6.53 -9.45 -14.30
CA ARG A 239 6.17 -10.76 -14.87
C ARG A 239 4.67 -10.88 -15.09
N THR A 240 3.85 -10.50 -14.11
CA THR A 240 2.38 -10.50 -14.23
C THR A 240 1.95 -9.59 -15.39
N GLN A 241 2.49 -8.38 -15.50
CA GLN A 241 2.07 -7.44 -16.54
C GLN A 241 2.59 -7.78 -17.95
N ASN A 242 3.75 -8.46 -18.08
CA ASN A 242 4.41 -8.64 -19.37
C ASN A 242 4.51 -10.10 -19.83
N LYS A 243 4.75 -11.04 -18.91
CA LYS A 243 4.95 -12.45 -19.25
C LYS A 243 3.65 -13.25 -19.21
N ALA A 244 2.72 -12.91 -18.33
CA ALA A 244 1.43 -13.59 -18.25
C ALA A 244 0.60 -13.45 -19.54
N LEU A 245 0.85 -12.43 -20.36
CA LEU A 245 0.21 -12.22 -21.68
C LEU A 245 0.35 -13.40 -22.64
N ALA A 246 1.35 -14.27 -22.46
CA ALA A 246 1.48 -15.50 -23.22
C ALA A 246 0.31 -16.48 -22.98
N LEU A 247 -0.31 -16.43 -21.80
CA LEU A 247 -1.47 -17.23 -21.38
C LEU A 247 -2.81 -16.52 -21.62
N VAL A 248 -2.78 -15.23 -21.97
CA VAL A 248 -3.98 -14.44 -22.27
C VAL A 248 -4.33 -14.56 -23.74
N GLU A 249 -5.61 -14.76 -24.03
CA GLU A 249 -6.17 -14.80 -25.38
C GLU A 249 -5.94 -13.47 -26.11
N PRO A 250 -5.57 -13.46 -27.40
CA PRO A 250 -5.25 -12.23 -28.11
C PRO A 250 -6.32 -11.13 -28.00
N THR A 251 -7.60 -11.51 -28.02
CA THR A 251 -8.75 -10.60 -27.88
C THR A 251 -8.85 -9.95 -26.49
N ASN A 252 -8.27 -10.58 -25.46
CA ASN A 252 -8.35 -10.13 -24.06
C ASN A 252 -7.11 -9.36 -23.62
N ARG A 253 -6.04 -9.27 -24.42
CA ARG A 253 -4.76 -8.68 -23.99
C ARG A 253 -4.87 -7.21 -23.59
N ILE A 254 -5.60 -6.40 -24.37
CA ILE A 254 -5.84 -4.99 -24.02
C ILE A 254 -6.57 -4.93 -22.68
N LYS A 255 -7.66 -5.70 -22.54
CA LYS A 255 -8.45 -5.77 -21.32
C LYS A 255 -7.60 -6.17 -20.12
N TYR A 256 -6.76 -7.20 -20.27
CA TYR A 256 -5.83 -7.66 -19.24
C TYR A 256 -4.88 -6.55 -18.80
N GLN A 257 -4.21 -5.88 -19.75
CA GLN A 257 -3.23 -4.83 -19.44
C GLN A 257 -3.86 -3.61 -18.75
N THR A 258 -5.15 -3.35 -18.96
CA THR A 258 -5.84 -2.18 -18.39
C THR A 258 -6.66 -2.49 -17.14
N GLN A 259 -7.06 -3.74 -16.92
CA GLN A 259 -8.00 -4.12 -15.86
C GLN A 259 -7.53 -5.27 -14.96
N VAL A 260 -6.43 -5.97 -15.29
CA VAL A 260 -5.77 -6.91 -14.38
C VAL A 260 -4.53 -6.25 -13.80
N LEU A 261 -4.52 -6.09 -12.50
CA LEU A 261 -3.50 -5.36 -11.75
C LEU A 261 -2.69 -6.32 -10.89
N ALA A 262 -1.40 -6.06 -10.76
CA ALA A 262 -0.52 -6.79 -9.85
C ALA A 262 -0.79 -6.38 -8.39
N GLY A 263 -0.96 -7.37 -7.52
CA GLY A 263 -0.98 -7.22 -6.07
C GLY A 263 -0.12 -8.28 -5.38
N PHE A 264 -0.05 -8.26 -4.05
CA PHE A 264 0.81 -9.19 -3.30
C PHE A 264 0.21 -9.62 -1.96
N GLY A 265 0.45 -10.87 -1.60
CA GLY A 265 0.27 -11.40 -0.25
C GLY A 265 1.54 -11.27 0.55
N LEU A 266 1.45 -10.87 1.82
CA LEU A 266 2.57 -10.87 2.76
C LEU A 266 2.24 -11.63 4.02
N TYR A 267 3.10 -12.56 4.43
CA TYR A 267 2.86 -13.45 5.57
C TYR A 267 3.52 -12.91 6.84
N LEU A 268 2.70 -12.48 7.78
CA LEU A 268 3.10 -11.75 8.98
C LEU A 268 3.82 -12.65 10.00
N ASP A 269 3.44 -13.92 10.10
CA ASP A 269 4.07 -14.87 11.02
C ASP A 269 5.56 -15.05 10.75
N MET A 270 6.04 -14.81 9.52
CA MET A 270 7.48 -14.90 9.21
C MET A 270 8.34 -13.97 10.07
N TYR A 271 7.79 -12.84 10.52
CA TYR A 271 8.49 -11.88 11.36
C TYR A 271 8.47 -12.23 12.85
N THR A 272 7.73 -13.26 13.26
CA THR A 272 7.64 -13.73 14.65
C THR A 272 8.06 -15.20 14.84
N ASN A 273 8.13 -15.96 13.75
CA ASN A 273 8.55 -17.35 13.75
C ASN A 273 10.00 -17.54 14.25
N PRO A 274 10.32 -18.72 14.82
CA PRO A 274 11.68 -19.05 15.25
C PRO A 274 12.62 -19.30 14.05
N THR A 275 13.94 -19.18 14.29
CA THR A 275 15.02 -19.32 13.29
C THR A 275 15.05 -20.65 12.55
N ASN A 276 14.51 -21.71 13.15
CA ASN A 276 14.44 -23.05 12.55
C ASN A 276 13.20 -23.26 11.67
N SER A 277 12.31 -22.26 11.58
CA SER A 277 11.15 -22.32 10.69
C SER A 277 11.58 -22.05 9.24
N PRO A 278 11.07 -22.81 8.25
CA PRO A 278 11.23 -22.44 6.84
C PRO A 278 10.47 -21.16 6.46
N TRP A 279 9.59 -20.68 7.34
CA TRP A 279 8.82 -19.45 7.20
C TRP A 279 9.36 -18.41 8.19
N TYR A 280 10.58 -17.93 7.96
CA TYR A 280 11.29 -17.04 8.88
C TYR A 280 11.93 -15.88 8.10
N PHE A 281 11.67 -14.66 8.55
CA PHE A 281 12.37 -13.47 8.06
C PHE A 281 13.21 -12.82 9.13
N GLY A 282 14.54 -12.82 8.89
CA GLY A 282 15.63 -12.19 9.64
C GLY A 282 15.34 -10.83 10.26
N GLU A 283 16.11 -10.43 11.27
CA GLU A 283 16.18 -9.01 11.62
C GLU A 283 16.94 -8.25 10.53
N VAL A 284 16.54 -7.01 10.29
CA VAL A 284 17.34 -6.02 9.54
C VAL A 284 17.66 -4.89 10.50
N ASP A 285 18.95 -4.56 10.64
CA ASP A 285 19.43 -3.58 11.63
C ASP A 285 18.90 -3.83 13.05
N GLY A 286 18.89 -5.11 13.47
CA GLY A 286 18.49 -5.53 14.82
C GLY A 286 16.98 -5.56 15.08
N SER A 287 16.13 -5.46 14.05
CA SER A 287 14.68 -5.51 14.23
C SER A 287 13.95 -6.29 13.13
N ARG A 288 12.97 -7.10 13.54
CA ARG A 288 12.01 -7.77 12.65
C ARG A 288 11.06 -6.78 11.97
N LEU A 289 10.70 -5.71 12.68
CA LEU A 289 9.85 -4.64 12.15
C LEU A 289 10.54 -3.86 11.04
N ASN A 290 11.86 -3.70 11.09
CA ASN A 290 12.63 -3.12 9.99
C ASN A 290 12.56 -3.99 8.73
N HIS A 291 12.69 -5.31 8.88
CA HIS A 291 12.54 -6.21 7.74
C HIS A 291 11.11 -6.15 7.18
N MET A 292 10.10 -6.23 8.05
CA MET A 292 8.69 -6.09 7.64
C MET A 292 8.47 -4.79 6.89
N ARG A 293 8.98 -3.67 7.40
CA ARG A 293 8.88 -2.36 6.74
C ARG A 293 9.46 -2.37 5.34
N LEU A 294 10.66 -2.92 5.15
CA LEU A 294 11.27 -2.98 3.81
C LEU A 294 10.41 -3.80 2.83
N ASN A 295 9.95 -4.98 3.24
CA ASN A 295 9.16 -5.85 2.37
C ASN A 295 7.78 -5.27 2.06
N VAL A 296 7.04 -4.80 3.07
CA VAL A 296 5.71 -4.21 2.88
C VAL A 296 5.80 -2.90 2.08
N SER A 297 6.82 -2.06 2.31
CA SER A 297 7.00 -0.83 1.52
C SER A 297 7.30 -1.13 0.05
N GLN A 298 8.18 -2.09 -0.27
CA GLN A 298 8.41 -2.45 -1.68
C GLN A 298 7.17 -3.10 -2.31
N ALA A 299 6.44 -3.92 -1.56
CA ALA A 299 5.19 -4.51 -2.05
C ALA A 299 4.15 -3.44 -2.37
N LEU A 300 4.00 -2.40 -1.53
CA LEU A 300 3.10 -1.27 -1.79
C LEU A 300 3.54 -0.44 -3.00
N ASP A 301 4.84 -0.21 -3.17
CA ASP A 301 5.37 0.54 -4.33
C ASP A 301 5.19 -0.24 -5.64
N ALA A 302 5.39 -1.56 -5.59
CA ALA A 302 5.25 -2.44 -6.75
C ALA A 302 3.79 -2.76 -7.10
N ALA A 303 2.89 -2.80 -6.12
CA ALA A 303 1.49 -3.13 -6.33
C ALA A 303 0.76 -2.01 -7.07
N GLN A 304 -0.13 -2.38 -7.98
CA GLN A 304 -0.91 -1.42 -8.75
C GLN A 304 -2.20 -0.99 -8.03
N GLU A 305 -2.68 -1.75 -7.05
CA GLU A 305 -3.82 -1.32 -6.21
C GLU A 305 -3.83 -1.92 -4.79
N TYR A 306 -3.65 -3.25 -4.64
CA TYR A 306 -3.76 -3.90 -3.33
C TYR A 306 -2.57 -4.79 -2.98
N ILE A 307 -2.25 -4.75 -1.69
CA ILE A 307 -1.60 -5.84 -0.98
C ILE A 307 -2.54 -6.30 0.13
N TRP A 308 -2.43 -7.56 0.56
CA TRP A 308 -2.99 -8.00 1.83
C TRP A 308 -1.88 -8.53 2.74
N ILE A 309 -2.05 -8.27 4.03
CA ILE A 309 -1.20 -8.83 5.07
C ILE A 309 -1.97 -9.99 5.68
N TYR A 310 -1.37 -11.18 5.62
CA TYR A 310 -1.91 -12.42 6.14
C TYR A 310 -1.29 -12.78 7.49
N GLY A 311 -2.11 -13.11 8.48
CA GLY A 311 -1.66 -13.59 9.78
C GLY A 311 -2.37 -14.87 10.23
N GLU A 312 -1.63 -15.82 10.77
CA GLU A 312 -2.18 -17.09 11.23
C GLU A 312 -2.29 -17.21 12.76
N LYS A 313 -1.22 -16.85 13.47
CA LYS A 313 -1.10 -17.19 14.90
C LYS A 313 -1.71 -16.19 15.87
N MET A 314 -1.80 -14.93 15.49
CA MET A 314 -2.22 -13.83 16.35
C MET A 314 -3.37 -13.05 15.72
N ASP A 315 -4.11 -12.32 16.55
CA ASP A 315 -5.28 -11.55 16.12
C ASP A 315 -4.91 -10.09 15.81
N TRP A 316 -5.66 -9.44 14.90
CA TRP A 316 -5.45 -8.02 14.59
C TRP A 316 -5.84 -7.10 15.76
N ILE A 317 -6.91 -7.48 16.46
CA ILE A 317 -7.49 -6.75 17.58
C ILE A 317 -7.89 -7.72 18.69
N THR A 318 -8.17 -7.18 19.87
CA THR A 318 -8.87 -7.94 20.91
C THR A 318 -10.36 -8.03 20.58
N TRP A 319 -10.83 -9.21 20.20
CA TRP A 319 -12.20 -9.44 19.75
C TRP A 319 -13.23 -9.55 20.88
N LYS A 320 -13.84 -8.44 21.28
CA LYS A 320 -14.83 -8.41 22.36
C LYS A 320 -16.10 -9.19 22.00
N GLY A 321 -16.59 -10.00 22.95
CA GLY A 321 -17.82 -10.77 22.78
C GLY A 321 -17.69 -11.95 21.82
N THR A 322 -16.46 -12.44 21.63
CA THR A 322 -16.17 -13.63 20.82
C THR A 322 -15.36 -14.62 21.65
N SER A 323 -15.25 -15.87 21.18
CA SER A 323 -14.36 -16.86 21.80
C SER A 323 -12.86 -16.49 21.72
N ARG A 324 -12.50 -15.47 20.93
CA ARG A 324 -11.12 -15.03 20.68
C ARG A 324 -10.67 -13.88 21.58
N GLU A 325 -11.50 -13.41 22.52
CA GLU A 325 -11.22 -12.23 23.34
C GLU A 325 -9.90 -12.31 24.15
N LYS A 326 -9.40 -13.53 24.39
CA LYS A 326 -8.14 -13.78 25.13
C LYS A 326 -6.95 -14.10 24.23
N ASN A 327 -7.12 -14.10 22.91
CA ASN A 327 -6.03 -14.39 21.99
C ASN A 327 -5.00 -13.25 22.00
N PRO A 328 -3.71 -13.56 21.88
CA PRO A 328 -2.68 -12.54 21.72
C PRO A 328 -2.87 -11.78 20.40
N THR A 329 -2.63 -10.48 20.43
CA THR A 329 -2.63 -9.65 19.21
C THR A 329 -1.23 -9.57 18.59
N TRP A 330 -1.18 -9.14 17.31
CA TRP A 330 0.09 -8.84 16.64
C TRP A 330 0.92 -7.79 17.38
N GLU A 331 0.30 -6.72 17.87
CA GLU A 331 0.99 -5.68 18.65
C GLU A 331 1.62 -6.24 19.94
N MET A 332 0.95 -7.19 20.61
CA MET A 332 1.52 -7.82 21.81
C MET A 332 2.74 -8.70 21.50
N LYS A 333 2.77 -9.32 20.32
CA LYS A 333 3.81 -10.30 19.92
C LYS A 333 4.94 -9.68 19.13
N LEU A 334 4.67 -8.55 18.49
CA LEU A 334 5.63 -7.75 17.75
C LEU A 334 5.42 -6.26 18.12
N PRO A 335 5.85 -5.82 19.32
CA PRO A 335 5.60 -4.45 19.79
C PRO A 335 6.12 -3.39 18.83
N GLY A 336 5.28 -2.40 18.49
CA GLY A 336 5.55 -1.41 17.45
C GLY A 336 5.01 -1.78 16.07
N PHE A 337 4.30 -2.91 15.93
CA PHE A 337 3.69 -3.37 14.69
C PHE A 337 2.70 -2.36 14.10
N LEU A 338 1.75 -1.87 14.91
CA LEU A 338 0.76 -0.89 14.46
C LEU A 338 1.41 0.45 14.10
N GLU A 339 2.41 0.91 14.86
CA GLU A 339 3.15 2.13 14.51
C GLU A 339 3.91 1.95 13.19
N THR A 340 4.51 0.77 12.98
CA THR A 340 5.23 0.45 11.75
C THR A 340 4.28 0.42 10.54
N LEU A 341 3.11 -0.23 10.67
CA LEU A 341 2.11 -0.21 9.60
C LEU A 341 1.55 1.20 9.33
N ALA A 342 1.31 2.01 10.36
CA ALA A 342 0.86 3.39 10.19
C ALA A 342 1.88 4.21 9.40
N ARG A 343 3.16 4.04 9.72
CA ARG A 343 4.29 4.66 9.02
C ARG A 343 4.37 4.22 7.56
N ILE A 344 4.10 2.95 7.27
CA ILE A 344 4.16 2.40 5.91
C ILE A 344 2.97 2.88 5.08
N ARG A 345 1.76 2.86 5.66
CA ARG A 345 0.51 3.20 4.97
C ARG A 345 0.46 4.66 4.55
N ASP A 346 0.82 5.56 5.44
CA ASP A 346 0.79 7.01 5.19
C ASP A 346 2.01 7.68 5.86
N PRO A 347 3.20 7.58 5.24
CA PRO A 347 4.44 8.06 5.82
C PRO A 347 4.41 9.57 6.09
N TYR A 348 3.69 10.34 5.26
CA TYR A 348 3.54 11.78 5.45
C TYR A 348 2.74 12.09 6.71
N ARG A 349 1.52 11.53 6.83
CA ARG A 349 0.65 11.78 7.99
C ARG A 349 1.28 11.26 9.28
N TRP A 350 1.90 10.08 9.23
CA TRP A 350 2.63 9.54 10.38
C TRP A 350 3.75 10.48 10.82
N ALA A 351 4.58 10.96 9.88
CA ALA A 351 5.68 11.86 10.18
C ALA A 351 5.20 13.19 10.77
N ASP A 352 4.11 13.76 10.22
CA ASP A 352 3.53 14.99 10.73
C ASP A 352 3.01 14.83 12.17
N GLN A 353 2.28 13.74 12.45
CA GLN A 353 1.82 13.40 13.79
C GLN A 353 2.99 13.15 14.76
N TRP A 354 4.06 12.51 14.30
CA TRP A 354 5.28 12.29 15.08
C TRP A 354 5.92 13.62 15.48
N VAL A 355 6.11 14.55 14.53
CA VAL A 355 6.66 15.89 14.80
C VAL A 355 5.75 16.64 15.79
N ALA A 356 4.44 16.63 15.57
CA ALA A 356 3.49 17.31 16.46
C ALA A 356 3.52 16.75 17.89
N ARG A 357 3.60 15.42 18.06
CA ARG A 357 3.72 14.78 19.39
C ARG A 357 5.02 15.19 20.08
N ARG A 358 6.16 15.07 19.40
CA ARG A 358 7.48 15.41 19.96
C ARG A 358 7.58 16.90 20.30
N ARG A 359 7.03 17.77 19.45
CA ARG A 359 6.97 19.23 19.67
C ARG A 359 6.16 19.56 20.92
N ARG A 360 4.95 19.01 21.06
CA ARG A 360 4.11 19.21 22.26
C ARG A 360 4.75 18.70 23.53
N ALA A 361 5.50 17.60 23.45
CA ALA A 361 6.23 17.04 24.57
C ALA A 361 7.56 17.76 24.88
N GLY A 362 7.98 18.75 24.07
CA GLY A 362 9.29 19.41 24.23
C GLY A 362 10.49 18.50 23.96
N THR A 363 10.29 17.39 23.24
CA THR A 363 11.34 16.38 22.97
C THR A 363 11.78 16.34 21.49
N LEU A 364 11.30 17.29 20.68
CA LEU A 364 11.71 17.42 19.28
C LEU A 364 13.11 18.02 19.20
N ILE A 365 14.09 17.24 18.76
CA ILE A 365 15.47 17.69 18.58
C ILE A 365 15.64 18.14 17.12
N ASN A 366 16.01 19.41 16.92
CA ASN A 366 16.32 19.96 15.60
C ASN A 366 17.82 19.90 15.33
N GLY A 367 18.22 19.29 14.21
CA GLY A 367 19.62 19.26 13.77
C GLY A 367 20.09 20.58 13.13
N VAL A 368 19.17 21.45 12.69
CA VAL A 368 19.52 22.75 12.14
C VAL A 368 20.05 23.66 13.25
N LYS A 369 21.32 24.09 13.15
CA LYS A 369 22.02 24.88 14.19
C LYS A 369 21.29 26.17 14.57
N ASN A 370 20.66 26.84 13.62
CA ASN A 370 19.94 28.09 13.86
C ASN A 370 18.65 28.14 13.03
N SER A 371 17.63 27.42 13.50
CA SER A 371 16.34 27.31 12.81
C SER A 371 15.45 28.54 12.94
N ALA A 372 15.68 29.38 13.96
CA ALA A 372 14.97 30.64 14.19
C ALA A 372 15.58 31.82 13.43
N CYS A 373 16.60 31.56 12.61
CA CYS A 373 17.25 32.56 11.76
C CYS A 373 17.80 33.80 12.51
N THR A 374 18.13 33.66 13.80
CA THR A 374 18.60 34.78 14.63
C THR A 374 20.09 35.05 14.42
N LEU A 375 20.53 36.30 14.52
CA LEU A 375 21.95 36.63 14.40
C LEU A 375 22.65 36.64 15.77
N ASP A 376 23.85 36.06 15.85
CA ASP A 376 24.65 35.99 17.10
C ASP A 376 25.02 37.38 17.65
N LYS A 377 25.08 38.40 16.78
CA LYS A 377 25.27 39.81 17.14
C LYS A 377 24.24 40.65 16.39
N ALA A 378 23.11 40.93 17.04
CA ALA A 378 22.16 41.91 16.53
C ALA A 378 22.70 43.32 16.78
N GLY A 379 23.33 43.92 15.77
CA GLY A 379 23.51 45.38 15.74
C GLY A 379 22.13 46.07 15.72
N ALA A 380 22.01 47.27 16.28
CA ALA A 380 20.74 47.98 16.26
C ALA A 380 20.32 48.38 14.83
N GLY A 381 19.02 48.25 14.50
CA GLY A 381 18.31 49.17 13.60
C GLY A 381 18.10 48.83 12.10
N GLU A 382 18.74 47.83 11.49
CA GLU A 382 18.46 47.52 10.06
C GLU A 382 17.44 46.39 9.89
N ALA A 383 16.38 46.67 9.12
CA ALA A 383 15.32 45.73 8.78
C ALA A 383 15.80 44.53 7.96
N PHE A 384 16.78 44.73 7.07
CA PHE A 384 17.36 43.67 6.25
C PHE A 384 18.88 43.76 6.25
N ARG A 385 19.53 42.72 6.76
CA ARG A 385 20.99 42.62 6.85
C ARG A 385 21.51 41.91 5.59
N LYS A 386 21.82 42.71 4.56
CA LYS A 386 22.34 42.22 3.28
C LYS A 386 23.63 41.43 3.45
N GLY A 387 23.68 40.22 2.89
CA GLY A 387 24.85 39.35 2.86
C GLY A 387 25.20 38.71 4.21
N VAL A 388 24.44 38.99 5.26
CA VAL A 388 24.63 38.42 6.58
C VAL A 388 23.63 37.28 6.75
N LEU A 389 24.12 36.09 7.07
CA LEU A 389 23.30 34.90 7.31
C LEU A 389 23.49 34.40 8.76
N PRO A 390 22.48 33.74 9.34
CA PRO A 390 22.57 33.14 10.66
C PRO A 390 23.59 31.98 10.65
N THR A 391 24.21 31.72 11.80
CA THR A 391 25.23 30.67 11.94
C THR A 391 24.70 29.31 11.47
N GLY A 392 25.45 28.64 10.58
CA GLY A 392 25.08 27.34 10.00
C GLY A 392 24.29 27.43 8.69
N TRP A 393 24.00 28.63 8.20
CA TRP A 393 23.42 28.86 6.88
C TRP A 393 24.45 29.39 5.89
N TRP A 394 24.29 28.98 4.64
CA TRP A 394 24.99 29.51 3.49
C TRP A 394 23.99 29.83 2.38
N SER A 395 24.45 30.55 1.36
CA SER A 395 23.65 30.81 0.15
C SER A 395 24.45 30.52 -1.10
N TRP A 396 23.74 30.18 -2.16
CA TRP A 396 24.29 29.96 -3.49
C TRP A 396 23.34 30.55 -4.54
N GLN A 397 23.90 31.07 -5.62
CA GLN A 397 23.14 31.51 -6.80
C GLN A 397 23.87 31.07 -8.06
N GLU A 398 23.11 30.80 -9.12
CA GLU A 398 23.65 30.38 -10.41
C GLU A 398 24.38 31.56 -11.08
N GLU A 399 25.66 31.39 -11.38
CA GLU A 399 26.55 32.47 -11.85
C GLU A 399 26.14 33.06 -13.21
N LYS A 400 25.46 32.26 -14.05
CA LYS A 400 24.98 32.67 -15.37
C LYS A 400 23.62 33.37 -15.33
N LYS A 401 23.02 33.52 -14.15
CA LYS A 401 21.71 34.14 -13.96
C LYS A 401 21.83 35.51 -13.32
N ARG A 402 20.77 36.31 -13.39
CA ARG A 402 20.76 37.62 -12.74
C ARG A 402 21.01 37.45 -11.24
N ALA A 403 22.06 38.09 -10.76
CA ALA A 403 22.40 38.10 -9.36
C ALA A 403 21.34 38.83 -8.54
N GLY A 404 21.00 38.26 -7.39
CA GLY A 404 20.14 38.90 -6.39
C GLY A 404 20.91 39.14 -5.09
N VAL A 405 20.15 39.33 -4.02
CA VAL A 405 20.69 39.58 -2.69
C VAL A 405 20.09 38.58 -1.71
N PHE A 406 20.95 37.87 -0.99
CA PHE A 406 20.59 37.08 0.19
C PHE A 406 20.91 37.86 1.46
N GLY A 407 20.20 37.57 2.55
CA GLY A 407 20.48 38.11 3.87
C GLY A 407 19.47 37.64 4.91
N THR A 408 19.45 38.31 6.05
CA THR A 408 18.49 38.07 7.13
C THR A 408 17.57 39.28 7.29
N ASP A 409 16.26 39.04 7.32
CA ASP A 409 15.24 40.02 7.69
C ASP A 409 15.03 39.99 9.21
N THR A 410 14.97 41.16 9.84
CA THR A 410 14.89 41.34 11.30
C THR A 410 13.54 41.85 11.77
N GLN A 411 12.60 42.05 10.83
CA GLN A 411 11.24 42.54 11.09
C GLN A 411 10.17 41.52 10.69
N LYS A 412 10.56 40.35 10.21
CA LYS A 412 9.66 39.34 9.66
C LYS A 412 10.17 37.94 9.93
N GLY A 413 9.35 37.15 10.60
CA GLY A 413 9.60 35.74 10.89
C GLY A 413 8.28 35.00 11.10
N ARG A 414 8.35 33.70 11.33
CA ARG A 414 7.20 32.83 11.61
C ARG A 414 7.08 32.61 13.11
N GLY A 415 6.36 33.52 13.77
CA GLY A 415 6.18 33.50 15.23
C GLY A 415 7.21 34.35 15.97
N ASP A 416 8.16 34.93 15.25
CA ASP A 416 9.08 35.96 15.72
C ASP A 416 9.34 37.01 14.60
N THR A 417 10.45 37.73 14.68
CA THR A 417 10.82 38.78 13.72
C THR A 417 11.99 38.40 12.81
N TRP A 418 12.45 37.16 12.80
CA TRP A 418 13.67 36.77 12.09
C TRP A 418 13.38 35.78 10.95
N SER A 419 13.97 36.00 9.78
CA SER A 419 13.91 35.03 8.69
C SER A 419 15.05 35.21 7.69
N LEU A 420 15.35 34.15 6.95
CA LEU A 420 16.18 34.23 5.76
C LEU A 420 15.40 34.97 4.66
N CYS A 421 16.03 35.90 3.96
CA CYS A 421 15.37 36.68 2.92
C CYS A 421 16.22 36.79 1.65
N ALA A 422 15.61 36.41 0.52
CA ALA A 422 16.17 36.56 -0.81
C ALA A 422 15.40 37.64 -1.58
N ILE A 423 16.13 38.52 -2.27
CA ILE A 423 15.59 39.61 -3.07
C ILE A 423 16.19 39.54 -4.47
N GLY A 424 15.34 39.43 -5.50
CA GLY A 424 15.78 39.54 -6.89
C GLY A 424 16.59 38.36 -7.46
N VAL A 425 16.78 37.28 -6.69
CA VAL A 425 17.63 36.12 -7.05
C VAL A 425 16.95 35.32 -8.15
N GLU A 426 17.44 35.39 -9.39
CA GLU A 426 16.81 34.66 -10.48
C GLU A 426 16.82 33.15 -10.24
N GLN A 427 17.91 32.59 -9.73
CA GLN A 427 18.00 31.18 -9.34
C GLN A 427 19.06 30.98 -8.26
N GLY A 428 18.69 30.36 -7.15
CA GLY A 428 19.61 30.07 -6.05
C GLY A 428 18.93 29.36 -4.89
N CYS A 429 19.64 29.25 -3.77
CA CYS A 429 19.10 28.69 -2.55
C CYS A 429 19.79 29.23 -1.29
N PHE A 430 19.10 29.11 -0.16
CA PHE A 430 19.74 28.99 1.13
C PHE A 430 20.03 27.53 1.42
N GLY A 431 21.13 27.21 2.08
CA GLY A 431 21.44 25.84 2.44
C GLY A 431 21.96 25.71 3.86
N THR A 432 21.73 24.53 4.42
CA THR A 432 22.27 24.08 5.70
C THR A 432 22.51 22.57 5.64
N SER A 433 23.37 22.04 6.49
CA SER A 433 23.69 20.62 6.47
C SER A 433 23.99 20.06 7.84
N ILE A 434 23.81 18.75 7.97
CA ILE A 434 24.11 17.99 9.19
C ILE A 434 24.86 16.70 8.82
N PRO A 435 25.72 16.19 9.72
CA PRO A 435 26.23 14.83 9.60
C PRO A 435 25.09 13.82 9.56
N ALA A 436 25.25 12.77 8.76
CA ALA A 436 24.24 11.75 8.57
C ALA A 436 24.90 10.38 8.40
N THR A 437 24.21 9.32 8.80
CA THR A 437 24.70 7.94 8.64
C THR A 437 23.87 7.22 7.59
N PRO A 438 24.47 6.42 6.68
CA PRO A 438 23.70 5.59 5.75
C PRO A 438 22.58 4.80 6.43
N GLY A 439 21.40 4.81 5.81
CA GLY A 439 20.20 4.12 6.32
C GLY A 439 19.45 4.86 7.44
N SER A 440 20.03 5.90 8.06
CA SER A 440 19.30 6.74 9.01
C SER A 440 18.21 7.55 8.32
N GLU A 441 17.19 7.93 9.08
CA GLU A 441 16.00 8.59 8.56
C GLU A 441 15.78 9.91 9.29
N PHE A 442 15.33 10.92 8.55
CA PHE A 442 15.05 12.26 9.05
C PHE A 442 13.69 12.73 8.54
N ILE A 443 13.05 13.61 9.31
CA ILE A 443 11.98 14.45 8.80
C ILE A 443 12.57 15.83 8.51
N VAL A 444 12.33 16.34 7.31
CA VAL A 444 12.71 17.70 6.91
C VAL A 444 11.48 18.58 6.84
N GLU A 445 11.60 19.81 7.31
CA GLU A 445 10.57 20.81 7.16
C GLU A 445 11.14 22.22 6.99
N ALA A 446 10.40 23.09 6.31
CA ALA A 446 10.66 24.52 6.34
C ALA A 446 9.38 25.28 6.00
N TYR A 447 9.38 26.57 6.29
CA TYR A 447 8.29 27.47 5.96
C TYR A 447 8.79 28.55 5.02
N ALA A 448 7.95 28.95 4.07
CA ALA A 448 8.26 30.02 3.15
C ALA A 448 7.09 30.98 2.93
N GLN A 449 7.42 32.24 2.66
CA GLN A 449 6.46 33.25 2.23
C GLN A 449 7.02 34.03 1.02
N GLY A 450 6.13 34.50 0.15
CA GLY A 450 6.48 35.14 -1.11
C GLY A 450 6.33 34.18 -2.30
N ALA A 451 5.99 34.71 -3.48
CA ALA A 451 5.65 33.91 -4.65
C ALA A 451 6.83 33.09 -5.23
N ALA A 452 8.05 33.44 -4.85
CA ALA A 452 9.27 32.96 -5.48
C ALA A 452 9.95 31.79 -4.76
N ALA A 453 9.41 31.34 -3.61
CA ALA A 453 9.81 30.11 -2.94
C ALA A 453 9.21 28.90 -3.65
N ARG A 454 10.04 27.92 -4.05
CA ARG A 454 9.61 26.81 -4.91
C ARG A 454 9.58 25.47 -4.18
N THR A 455 10.73 25.07 -3.66
CA THR A 455 10.92 23.73 -3.11
C THR A 455 11.95 23.74 -1.99
N LEU A 456 11.77 22.82 -1.04
CA LEU A 456 12.83 22.32 -0.18
C LEU A 456 13.43 21.10 -0.88
N THR A 457 14.73 21.07 -1.09
CA THR A 457 15.43 19.89 -1.64
C THR A 457 16.43 19.33 -0.65
N VAL A 458 16.63 18.01 -0.70
CA VAL A 458 17.63 17.31 0.08
C VAL A 458 18.59 16.60 -0.88
N TYR A 459 19.88 16.81 -0.65
CA TYR A 459 20.98 16.21 -1.39
C TYR A 459 22.07 15.74 -0.43
N TRP A 460 23.08 15.09 -0.99
CA TRP A 460 24.03 14.29 -0.24
C TRP A 460 25.46 14.74 -0.52
N LYS A 461 26.31 14.67 0.50
CA LYS A 461 27.75 14.66 0.32
C LYS A 461 28.37 13.36 0.80
N ARG A 462 29.58 13.12 0.32
CA ARG A 462 30.49 12.07 0.75
C ARG A 462 31.87 12.70 0.94
N ALA A 463 32.45 12.53 2.12
CA ALA A 463 33.76 13.07 2.46
C ALA A 463 33.92 14.57 2.13
N GLY A 464 32.86 15.35 2.37
CA GLY A 464 32.83 16.80 2.16
C GLY A 464 32.56 17.26 0.71
N ALA A 465 32.44 16.34 -0.26
CA ALA A 465 32.12 16.66 -1.66
C ALA A 465 30.68 16.27 -2.02
N TRP A 466 30.04 17.04 -2.90
CA TRP A 466 28.72 16.70 -3.46
C TRP A 466 28.77 15.36 -4.20
N ASP A 467 27.83 14.47 -3.93
CA ASP A 467 27.65 13.22 -4.68
C ASP A 467 26.35 13.28 -5.47
N TRP A 468 26.43 13.83 -6.69
CA TRP A 468 25.31 13.97 -7.61
C TRP A 468 24.84 12.63 -8.23
N SER A 469 25.57 11.53 -8.01
CA SER A 469 25.13 10.20 -8.45
C SER A 469 24.01 9.65 -7.55
N LEU A 470 23.89 10.18 -6.32
CA LEU A 470 22.85 9.81 -5.38
C LEU A 470 21.58 10.64 -5.66
N PRO A 471 20.40 10.00 -5.70
CA PRO A 471 19.16 10.70 -6.01
C PRO A 471 18.82 11.72 -4.92
N GLY A 472 18.62 12.98 -5.31
CA GLY A 472 18.08 14.02 -4.45
C GLY A 472 16.57 13.89 -4.27
N LEU A 473 16.05 14.52 -3.21
CA LEU A 473 14.63 14.59 -2.91
C LEU A 473 14.14 16.03 -3.03
N SER A 474 12.90 16.23 -3.47
CA SER A 474 12.31 17.57 -3.65
C SER A 474 10.90 17.61 -3.08
N PHE A 475 10.66 18.55 -2.17
CA PHE A 475 9.40 18.78 -1.49
C PHE A 475 8.88 20.16 -1.89
N ARG A 476 7.65 20.22 -2.43
CA ARG A 476 7.03 21.50 -2.78
C ARG A 476 6.48 22.17 -1.53
N PHE A 477 6.49 23.49 -1.54
CA PHE A 477 5.74 24.25 -0.54
C PHE A 477 4.25 24.17 -0.84
N ASP A 478 3.46 23.83 0.17
CA ASP A 478 2.01 23.69 0.11
C ASP A 478 1.29 25.02 -0.16
N ALA A 479 -0.05 24.97 -0.18
CA ALA A 479 -0.88 26.16 -0.14
C ALA A 479 -0.54 27.05 1.07
N VAL A 480 -0.88 28.34 0.97
CA VAL A 480 -0.66 29.31 2.04
C VAL A 480 -1.50 28.90 3.25
N GLY A 481 -0.83 28.68 4.38
CA GLY A 481 -1.46 28.38 5.67
C GLY A 481 -2.16 29.60 6.28
N THR A 482 -2.86 29.39 7.39
CA THR A 482 -3.58 30.45 8.10
C THR A 482 -2.67 31.51 8.71
N ASP A 483 -1.40 31.18 8.95
CA ASP A 483 -0.34 32.10 9.39
C ASP A 483 0.30 32.88 8.24
N GLY A 484 -0.16 32.67 7.00
CA GLY A 484 0.38 33.30 5.80
C GLY A 484 1.66 32.65 5.27
N TRP A 485 2.15 31.57 5.89
CA TRP A 485 3.32 30.82 5.47
C TRP A 485 2.92 29.51 4.76
N ARG A 486 3.72 29.09 3.80
CA ARG A 486 3.61 27.78 3.15
C ARG A 486 4.58 26.82 3.81
N ARG A 487 4.22 25.54 3.95
CA ARG A 487 5.11 24.51 4.51
C ARG A 487 5.62 23.60 3.41
N ALA A 488 6.89 23.23 3.47
CA ALA A 488 7.41 22.04 2.79
C ALA A 488 7.78 21.02 3.85
N PHE A 489 7.42 19.75 3.64
CA PHE A 489 7.58 18.68 4.63
C PHE A 489 7.84 17.34 3.96
N GLY A 490 8.71 16.52 4.55
CA GLY A 490 8.99 15.20 4.01
C GLY A 490 9.81 14.30 4.92
N LEU A 491 9.69 12.99 4.69
CA LEU A 491 10.55 11.96 5.26
C LEU A 491 11.70 11.67 4.28
N VAL A 492 12.91 11.57 4.79
CA VAL A 492 14.11 11.25 4.00
C VAL A 492 14.87 10.10 4.63
N GLN A 493 15.40 9.22 3.79
CA GLN A 493 16.34 8.17 4.20
C GLN A 493 17.69 8.45 3.55
N VAL A 494 18.75 8.38 4.35
CA VAL A 494 20.12 8.60 3.87
C VAL A 494 20.55 7.42 3.01
N PRO A 495 20.92 7.64 1.74
CA PRO A 495 21.33 6.56 0.85
C PRO A 495 22.69 5.97 1.28
N GLN A 496 22.98 4.78 0.77
CA GLN A 496 24.28 4.15 1.00
C GLN A 496 25.42 5.03 0.48
N GLY A 497 26.46 5.18 1.30
CA GLY A 497 27.64 5.98 0.99
C GLY A 497 27.52 7.49 1.22
N ALA A 498 26.39 8.03 1.66
CA ALA A 498 26.30 9.43 2.08
C ALA A 498 26.68 9.60 3.56
N ASP A 499 27.42 10.65 3.90
CA ASP A 499 27.81 10.99 5.28
C ASP A 499 27.32 12.38 5.73
N GLU A 500 26.69 13.15 4.85
CA GLU A 500 26.13 14.46 5.13
C GLU A 500 24.80 14.63 4.39
N LEU A 501 23.78 15.11 5.12
CA LEU A 501 22.50 15.54 4.57
C LEU A 501 22.55 17.05 4.37
N VAL A 502 22.29 17.51 3.14
CA VAL A 502 22.23 18.93 2.80
C VAL A 502 20.80 19.32 2.43
N MET A 503 20.21 20.23 3.20
CA MET A 503 18.90 20.79 2.93
C MET A 503 19.07 22.15 2.24
N MET A 504 18.37 22.35 1.13
CA MET A 504 18.37 23.60 0.37
C MET A 504 16.96 24.15 0.20
N LEU A 505 16.79 25.43 0.45
CA LEU A 505 15.56 26.19 0.29
C LEU A 505 15.66 26.99 -1.00
N ASN A 506 15.00 26.51 -2.06
CA ASN A 506 15.21 27.00 -3.42
C ASN A 506 14.36 28.24 -3.72
N VAL A 507 15.00 29.22 -4.35
CA VAL A 507 14.39 30.47 -4.81
C VAL A 507 14.51 30.60 -6.33
N ARG A 508 13.47 31.17 -6.94
CA ARG A 508 13.48 31.60 -8.34
C ARG A 508 12.63 32.86 -8.49
N GLN A 509 13.29 34.02 -8.54
CA GLN A 509 12.64 35.33 -8.38
C GLN A 509 12.74 36.22 -9.63
N ALA A 510 11.73 37.04 -9.87
CA ALA A 510 11.86 38.25 -10.67
C ALA A 510 12.73 39.31 -9.93
N ALA A 511 13.10 40.41 -10.58
CA ALA A 511 14.12 41.34 -10.07
C ALA A 511 13.73 42.06 -8.76
N ASP A 512 12.44 42.26 -8.54
CA ASP A 512 11.82 42.97 -7.41
C ASP A 512 11.12 42.03 -6.42
N GLU A 513 11.09 40.73 -6.71
CA GLU A 513 10.45 39.75 -5.85
C GLU A 513 11.28 39.46 -4.60
N ARG A 514 10.55 39.19 -3.50
CA ARG A 514 11.12 38.75 -2.22
C ARG A 514 10.56 37.39 -1.83
N ALA A 515 11.39 36.59 -1.18
CA ALA A 515 11.02 35.34 -0.57
C ALA A 515 11.67 35.25 0.81
N TRP A 516 10.88 34.85 1.79
CA TRP A 516 11.33 34.62 3.16
C TRP A 516 11.25 33.14 3.49
N PHE A 517 12.19 32.65 4.27
CA PHE A 517 12.21 31.29 4.78
C PHE A 517 12.50 31.26 6.27
N ASP A 518 11.83 30.37 6.98
CA ASP A 518 11.97 30.27 8.43
C ASP A 518 11.57 28.90 8.98
N ALA A 519 11.84 28.70 10.28
CA ALA A 519 11.48 27.53 11.07
C ALA A 519 11.91 26.20 10.40
N ALA A 520 13.12 26.18 9.86
CA ALA A 520 13.68 25.04 9.17
C ALA A 520 14.05 23.92 10.16
N GLY A 521 13.70 22.69 9.80
CA GLY A 521 13.86 21.51 10.64
C GLY A 521 14.52 20.36 9.90
N ILE A 522 15.50 19.74 10.54
CA ILE A 522 16.00 18.42 10.17
C ILE A 522 15.96 17.57 11.44
N TYR A 523 14.93 16.73 11.57
CA TYR A 523 14.64 15.99 12.79
C TYR A 523 15.06 14.53 12.62
N PRO A 524 16.08 14.04 13.35
CA PRO A 524 16.46 12.64 13.31
C PRO A 524 15.34 11.78 13.90
N LEU A 525 14.97 10.72 13.19
CA LEU A 525 14.20 9.63 13.78
C LEU A 525 15.19 8.80 14.59
N SER A 526 15.17 8.95 15.91
CA SER A 526 15.97 8.12 16.81
C SER A 526 15.76 6.65 16.46
N LYS A 527 16.86 5.89 16.31
CA LYS A 527 16.81 4.43 16.17
C LYS A 527 16.22 3.78 17.42
#